data_AF-A0A1C7MMW8-F1
#
_entry.id   AF-A0A1C7MMW8-F1
#
_cell.length_a   1.000
_cell.length_b   1.000
_cell.length_c   1.000
_cell.angle_alpha   90.00
_cell.angle_beta   90.00
_cell.angle_gamma   90.00
#
_symmetry.space_group_name_H-M   'P 1'
#
loop_
_entity.id
_entity.type
_entity.pdbx_description
1 polymer ?
#
loop_
_entity_poly.entity_id
_entity_poly.type
_entity_poly.pdbx_seq_one_letter_code
_entity_poly.pdbx_strand_id
1 'polypeptide(L)'
;MSKYLNRALEIPYRTRSIASLARVCQHDEDAPSRYPLSLPQPAYPLLPTTVVLLAARILRFQHVSVPGWLLVLAIIVINPLLFAARVSLRRWHTRRAAERMGAALPDALGEVDRVFGVMDMLHAFKVGYPPDIFDRGFSRNSALFSFDVLWVTGYVTTDPDIVKTVLALEFPNFEKDYISIHLLLEYVVNVCSTYYFAGEVLRNNLNAIFETGVFNSYGKMWKFHRSMTRPFFTRERISHFELFDRHADHAISKMKERFQADIAVDFQDLITRFTFDAATEFLFGSCVNSLDAPLPYPHNCPAHEHTTQPANAAEKFSDAVAAVQVVVADRLRAGWTWHLREIFKDKTEEDRAIVDAVLEPIVKEAVRKKEEKMKRGEGADSEQDEENETLLDSLVQLTSYPVILRDETLNILLAGRDTTASALTFAIYLLCEHPTVFKRLREEILQYIGPTRRPTYDDIPEVRYLRAFLNESLRLYPPV
;
A
#
# COMPACT_ATOMS: atom_id res chain seq x y z
N MET A 1 15.39 -20.73 5.45
CA MET A 1 14.91 -21.05 6.82
C MET A 1 15.93 -20.78 7.93
N SER A 2 17.12 -21.39 7.96
CA SER A 2 18.05 -21.24 9.12
C SER A 2 18.70 -19.84 9.29
N LYS A 3 18.74 -18.99 8.26
CA LYS A 3 19.37 -17.66 8.35
C LYS A 3 18.58 -16.60 9.12
N TYR A 4 17.25 -16.72 9.20
CA TYR A 4 16.37 -15.70 9.80
C TYR A 4 16.11 -15.89 11.31
N LEU A 5 16.32 -17.10 11.84
CA LEU A 5 15.98 -17.44 13.23
C LEU A 5 17.02 -17.02 14.27
N ASN A 6 18.29 -16.85 13.90
CA ASN A 6 19.39 -16.71 14.87
C ASN A 6 20.01 -15.31 15.00
N ARG A 7 19.53 -14.28 14.27
CA ARG A 7 20.23 -12.99 14.21
C ARG A 7 19.58 -11.82 14.95
N ALA A 8 18.36 -11.98 15.47
CA ALA A 8 17.61 -10.89 16.10
C ALA A 8 17.95 -10.61 17.58
N LEU A 9 18.87 -11.36 18.20
CA LEU A 9 19.02 -11.38 19.66
C LEU A 9 20.31 -10.73 20.23
N GLU A 10 21.22 -10.20 19.42
CA GLU A 10 22.51 -9.70 19.95
C GLU A 10 22.99 -8.41 19.25
N ILE A 11 22.44 -7.24 19.60
CA ILE A 11 23.12 -5.95 19.35
C ILE A 11 22.91 -5.00 20.55
N PRO A 12 23.98 -4.49 21.20
CA PRO A 12 23.86 -3.61 22.35
C PRO A 12 23.50 -2.17 21.96
N TYR A 13 22.46 -1.66 22.64
CA TYR A 13 21.82 -0.35 22.43
C TYR A 13 22.72 0.85 22.77
N ARG A 14 22.81 1.83 21.87
CA ARG A 14 23.31 3.20 22.16
C ARG A 14 22.22 4.24 21.90
N THR A 15 21.44 4.51 22.94
CA THR A 15 20.19 5.31 23.00
C THR A 15 20.36 6.83 23.09
N ARG A 16 21.27 7.47 22.33
CA ARG A 16 21.45 8.95 22.44
C ARG A 16 21.41 9.78 21.16
N SER A 17 21.24 9.19 19.97
CA SER A 17 21.34 9.93 18.69
C SER A 17 20.03 9.99 17.87
N ILE A 18 18.95 9.42 18.38
CA ILE A 18 17.80 9.02 17.55
C ILE A 18 16.66 10.06 17.57
N ALA A 19 16.36 10.64 18.74
CA ALA A 19 15.35 11.72 18.89
C ALA A 19 15.72 13.02 18.17
N SER A 20 16.95 13.13 17.68
CA SER A 20 17.46 14.25 16.90
C SER A 20 17.29 14.03 15.39
N LEU A 21 17.30 12.78 14.91
CA LEU A 21 17.05 12.44 13.49
C LEU A 21 15.58 12.58 13.12
N ALA A 22 14.68 12.11 13.99
CA ALA A 22 13.22 12.33 13.87
C ALA A 22 12.90 13.82 13.68
N ARG A 23 13.66 14.68 14.39
CA ARG A 23 13.56 16.14 14.38
C ARG A 23 14.01 16.78 13.06
N VAL A 24 14.96 16.18 12.33
CA VAL A 24 15.40 16.66 11.00
C VAL A 24 14.31 16.45 9.94
N CYS A 25 13.42 15.48 10.15
CA CYS A 25 12.29 15.20 9.26
C CYS A 25 10.99 15.92 9.67
N GLN A 26 10.96 16.64 10.81
CA GLN A 26 9.78 17.37 11.26
C GLN A 26 9.46 18.52 10.29
N HIS A 27 8.23 18.55 9.82
CA HIS A 27 7.66 19.72 9.17
C HIS A 27 7.23 20.71 10.26
N ASP A 28 7.72 21.95 10.20
CA ASP A 28 7.23 23.05 11.01
C ASP A 28 5.83 23.41 10.48
N GLU A 29 4.76 23.14 11.23
CA GLU A 29 3.38 23.54 10.85
C GLU A 29 3.17 25.07 10.93
N ASP A 30 4.01 25.77 11.72
CA ASP A 30 3.90 27.22 11.98
C ASP A 30 4.99 28.07 11.30
N ALA A 31 5.86 27.49 10.46
CA ALA A 31 6.75 28.30 9.64
C ALA A 31 5.92 28.93 8.50
N PRO A 32 5.69 30.27 8.49
CA PRO A 32 5.13 30.91 7.30
C PRO A 32 6.03 30.54 6.13
N SER A 33 5.45 30.21 4.98
CA SER A 33 6.15 29.84 3.74
C SER A 33 7.33 30.79 3.46
N ARG A 34 8.52 30.47 4.00
CA ARG A 34 9.74 31.28 3.85
C ARG A 34 10.41 31.05 2.49
N TYR A 35 9.60 30.78 1.47
CA TYR A 35 9.97 30.92 0.08
C TYR A 35 9.04 31.96 -0.54
N PRO A 36 9.36 33.26 -0.40
CA PRO A 36 8.66 34.29 -1.15
C PRO A 36 9.04 34.09 -2.63
N LEU A 37 8.03 34.12 -3.50
CA LEU A 37 8.07 33.84 -4.94
C LEU A 37 8.00 32.36 -5.36
N SER A 38 6.81 31.78 -5.22
CA SER A 38 6.33 30.76 -6.16
C SER A 38 6.09 31.39 -7.54
N LEU A 39 7.12 31.43 -8.39
CA LEU A 39 6.93 31.63 -9.82
C LEU A 39 6.15 30.43 -10.40
N PRO A 40 5.21 30.65 -11.35
CA PRO A 40 4.36 29.59 -11.90
C PRO A 40 5.17 28.46 -12.57
N GLN A 41 4.67 27.23 -12.40
CA GLN A 41 5.34 25.94 -12.60
C GLN A 41 5.90 25.59 -14.01
N PRO A 42 5.50 26.17 -15.16
CA PRO A 42 6.11 25.78 -16.45
C PRO A 42 7.46 26.49 -16.78
N ALA A 43 7.92 27.45 -15.97
CA ALA A 43 9.09 28.28 -16.33
C ALA A 43 10.47 27.68 -15.97
N TYR A 44 10.52 26.62 -15.16
CA TYR A 44 11.75 26.21 -14.48
C TYR A 44 12.74 25.34 -15.31
N PRO A 45 12.31 24.39 -16.19
CA PRO A 45 13.24 23.69 -17.09
C PRO A 45 13.73 24.58 -18.26
N LEU A 46 13.03 25.68 -18.54
CA LEU A 46 13.41 26.63 -19.57
C LEU A 46 14.41 27.68 -19.07
N LEU A 47 14.51 27.92 -17.76
CA LEU A 47 15.41 28.93 -17.17
C LEU A 47 16.91 28.70 -17.48
N PRO A 48 17.49 27.50 -17.30
CA PRO A 48 18.90 27.27 -17.62
C PRO A 48 19.19 27.42 -19.12
N THR A 49 18.31 26.87 -19.94
CA THR A 49 18.41 26.91 -21.40
C THR A 49 18.28 28.34 -21.92
N THR A 50 17.31 29.10 -21.39
CA THR A 50 17.14 30.53 -21.72
C THR A 50 18.32 31.37 -21.25
N VAL A 51 18.91 31.08 -20.09
CA VAL A 51 20.14 31.75 -19.60
C VAL A 51 21.32 31.47 -20.53
N VAL A 52 21.52 30.23 -20.98
CA VAL A 52 22.57 29.89 -21.96
C VAL A 52 22.34 30.61 -23.29
N LEU A 53 21.09 30.67 -23.77
CA LEU A 53 20.74 31.37 -25.01
C LEU A 53 20.88 32.90 -24.89
N LEU A 54 20.56 33.48 -23.73
CA LEU A 54 20.77 34.91 -23.41
C LEU A 54 22.25 35.24 -23.32
N ALA A 55 23.05 34.43 -22.63
CA ALA A 55 24.50 34.60 -22.55
C ALA A 55 25.14 34.52 -23.94
N ALA A 56 24.72 33.57 -24.77
CA ALA A 56 25.15 33.46 -26.16
C ALA A 56 24.78 34.70 -26.99
N ARG A 57 23.60 35.29 -26.75
CA ARG A 57 23.15 36.51 -27.43
C ARG A 57 23.95 37.74 -26.99
N ILE A 58 24.28 37.85 -25.69
CA ILE A 58 25.15 38.93 -25.15
C ILE A 58 26.57 38.82 -25.71
N LEU A 59 27.13 37.62 -25.78
CA LEU A 59 28.46 37.39 -26.38
C LEU A 59 28.48 37.78 -27.87
N ARG A 60 27.40 37.52 -28.62
CA ARG A 60 27.26 37.99 -30.00
C ARG A 60 27.21 39.52 -30.11
N PHE A 61 26.58 40.21 -29.16
CA PHE A 61 26.60 41.69 -29.10
C PHE A 61 28.01 42.24 -28.85
N GLN A 62 28.90 41.47 -28.21
CA GLN A 62 30.30 41.83 -27.98
C GLN A 62 31.25 41.32 -29.10
N HIS A 63 30.71 40.96 -30.27
CA HIS A 63 31.45 40.40 -31.42
C HIS A 63 32.16 39.06 -31.17
N VAL A 64 31.81 38.33 -30.11
CA VAL A 64 32.31 36.98 -29.84
C VAL A 64 31.38 35.95 -30.47
N SER A 65 31.87 35.20 -31.46
CA SER A 65 31.09 34.16 -32.14
C SER A 65 31.23 32.82 -31.42
N VAL A 66 30.12 32.34 -30.84
CA VAL A 66 30.05 31.01 -30.23
C VAL A 66 29.53 30.00 -31.27
N PRO A 67 30.28 28.92 -31.57
CA PRO A 67 29.84 27.88 -32.49
C PRO A 67 28.54 27.21 -32.03
N GLY A 68 27.63 26.92 -32.97
CA GLY A 68 26.32 26.33 -32.66
C GLY A 68 26.41 24.97 -31.93
N TRP A 69 27.41 24.16 -32.25
CA TRP A 69 27.64 22.88 -31.58
C TRP A 69 28.01 23.04 -30.10
N LEU A 70 28.73 24.11 -29.74
CA LEU A 70 29.11 24.39 -28.35
C LEU A 70 27.89 24.83 -27.52
N LEU A 71 26.93 25.52 -28.15
CA LEU A 71 25.65 25.87 -27.51
C LEU A 71 24.78 24.66 -27.24
N VAL A 72 24.66 23.75 -28.21
CA VAL A 72 23.94 22.49 -28.03
C VAL A 72 24.58 21.66 -26.92
N LEU A 73 25.91 21.56 -26.90
CA LEU A 73 26.65 20.87 -25.83
C LEU A 73 26.45 21.54 -24.47
N ALA A 74 26.49 22.88 -24.40
CA ALA A 74 26.25 23.62 -23.16
C ALA A 74 24.82 23.39 -22.62
N ILE A 75 23.81 23.35 -23.49
CA ILE A 75 22.41 23.07 -23.09
C ILE A 75 22.26 21.62 -22.58
N ILE A 76 22.91 20.66 -23.23
CA ILE A 76 22.89 19.24 -22.82
C ILE A 76 23.55 19.06 -21.45
N VAL A 77 24.66 19.76 -21.19
CA VAL A 77 25.49 19.59 -19.99
C VAL A 77 25.04 20.44 -18.80
N ILE A 78 24.46 21.63 -19.03
CA ILE A 78 24.08 22.54 -17.93
C ILE A 78 22.98 21.97 -17.04
N ASN A 79 22.03 21.23 -17.61
CA ASN A 79 20.93 20.63 -16.85
C ASN A 79 21.42 19.52 -15.90
N PRO A 80 22.23 18.53 -16.34
CA PRO A 80 22.90 17.57 -15.45
C PRO A 80 23.76 18.24 -14.36
N LEU A 81 24.51 19.30 -14.71
CA LEU A 81 25.36 20.01 -13.74
C LEU A 81 24.53 20.74 -12.68
N LEU A 82 23.47 21.46 -13.07
CA LEU A 82 22.58 22.14 -12.13
C LEU A 82 21.84 21.14 -11.24
N PHE A 83 21.45 19.99 -11.79
CA PHE A 83 20.85 18.91 -11.03
C PHE A 83 21.83 18.33 -10.00
N ALA A 84 23.06 18.00 -10.41
CA ALA A 84 24.11 17.52 -9.51
C ALA A 84 24.44 18.56 -8.43
N ALA A 85 24.50 19.83 -8.80
CA ALA A 85 24.70 20.94 -7.86
C ALA A 85 23.53 21.04 -6.86
N ARG A 86 22.28 20.91 -7.33
CA ARG A 86 21.09 20.96 -6.47
C ARG A 86 21.02 19.78 -5.50
N VAL A 87 21.30 18.57 -5.98
CA VAL A 87 21.37 17.37 -5.12
C VAL A 87 22.48 17.55 -4.07
N SER A 88 23.64 18.04 -4.49
CA SER A 88 24.77 18.30 -3.58
C SER A 88 24.43 19.38 -2.56
N LEU A 89 23.77 20.47 -2.98
CA LEU A 89 23.29 21.53 -2.08
C LEU A 89 22.23 21.00 -1.11
N ARG A 90 21.28 20.19 -1.56
CA ARG A 90 20.26 19.58 -0.68
C ARG A 90 20.92 18.71 0.38
N ARG A 91 21.84 17.83 -0.02
CA ARG A 91 22.61 16.98 0.91
C ARG A 91 23.41 17.81 1.90
N TRP A 92 24.07 18.86 1.42
CA TRP A 92 24.81 19.78 2.27
C TRP A 92 23.89 20.49 3.27
N HIS A 93 22.72 20.97 2.82
CA HIS A 93 21.71 21.58 3.68
C HIS A 93 21.17 20.62 4.73
N THR A 94 20.80 19.39 4.35
CA THR A 94 20.32 18.35 5.28
C THR A 94 21.38 18.01 6.31
N ARG A 95 22.64 17.85 5.90
CA ARG A 95 23.76 17.61 6.81
C ARG A 95 23.99 18.76 7.78
N ARG A 96 23.98 20.01 7.29
CA ARG A 96 24.10 21.20 8.13
C ARG A 96 22.92 21.35 9.10
N ALA A 97 21.71 21.03 8.67
CA ALA A 97 20.53 21.04 9.53
C ALA A 97 20.64 19.98 10.62
N ALA A 98 21.03 18.76 10.28
CA ALA A 98 21.30 17.69 11.24
C ALA A 98 22.38 18.09 12.26
N GLU A 99 23.50 18.64 11.80
CA GLU A 99 24.58 19.14 12.67
C GLU A 99 24.09 20.23 13.64
N ARG A 100 23.25 21.18 13.18
CA ARG A 100 22.66 22.22 14.04
C ARG A 100 21.74 21.66 15.12
N MET A 101 21.07 20.54 14.83
CA MET A 101 20.17 19.86 15.76
C MET A 101 20.89 18.83 16.64
N GLY A 102 22.22 18.70 16.51
CA GLY A 102 23.01 17.67 17.20
C GLY A 102 22.68 16.25 16.75
N ALA A 103 22.07 16.08 15.57
CA ALA A 103 21.70 14.78 15.01
C ALA A 103 22.86 14.17 14.22
N ALA A 104 23.16 12.90 14.47
CA ALA A 104 24.02 12.12 13.57
C ALA A 104 23.18 11.56 12.42
N LEU A 105 23.65 11.70 11.18
CA LEU A 105 23.03 11.05 10.03
C LEU A 105 23.42 9.56 9.99
N PRO A 106 22.52 8.66 9.58
CA PRO A 106 22.82 7.24 9.50
C PRO A 106 23.77 6.92 8.35
N ASP A 107 24.50 5.83 8.49
CA ASP A 107 25.43 5.35 7.47
C ASP A 107 24.69 5.07 6.16
N ALA A 108 25.33 5.45 5.04
CA ALA A 108 24.80 5.19 3.72
C ALA A 108 25.07 3.75 3.30
N LEU A 109 24.14 3.17 2.53
CA LEU A 109 24.32 1.91 1.83
C LEU A 109 25.30 2.07 0.65
N GLY A 110 26.56 2.42 0.92
CA GLY A 110 27.66 2.52 -0.06
C GLY A 110 27.48 3.54 -1.20
N GLU A 111 28.57 3.97 -1.84
CA GLU A 111 28.50 4.88 -3.01
C GLU A 111 28.27 4.15 -4.33
N VAL A 112 28.66 2.87 -4.41
CA VAL A 112 28.60 2.03 -5.62
C VAL A 112 27.17 1.55 -5.94
N ASP A 113 26.26 1.56 -4.94
CA ASP A 113 24.87 1.11 -5.08
C ASP A 113 23.91 2.20 -5.62
N ARG A 114 24.37 3.43 -5.87
CA ARG A 114 23.47 4.53 -6.31
C ARG A 114 22.88 4.36 -7.72
N VAL A 115 23.60 3.67 -8.61
CA VAL A 115 23.16 3.40 -10.01
C VAL A 115 22.83 1.93 -10.20
N PHE A 116 23.64 1.03 -9.65
CA PHE A 116 23.42 -0.41 -9.73
C PHE A 116 22.30 -0.89 -8.78
N GLY A 117 22.08 -0.21 -7.65
CA GLY A 117 21.01 -0.53 -6.70
C GLY A 117 19.60 -0.38 -7.27
N VAL A 118 19.40 0.51 -8.25
CA VAL A 118 18.10 0.65 -8.95
C VAL A 118 17.85 -0.55 -9.87
N MET A 119 18.88 -1.01 -10.58
CA MET A 119 18.76 -2.19 -11.44
C MET A 119 18.62 -3.47 -10.61
N ASP A 120 19.37 -3.59 -9.52
CA ASP A 120 19.21 -4.66 -8.54
C ASP A 120 17.82 -4.65 -7.92
N MET A 121 17.28 -3.48 -7.58
CA MET A 121 15.93 -3.31 -7.04
C MET A 121 14.88 -3.71 -8.08
N LEU A 122 14.95 -3.19 -9.30
CA LEU A 122 14.04 -3.56 -10.39
C LEU A 122 14.12 -5.05 -10.74
N HIS A 123 15.30 -5.66 -10.63
CA HIS A 123 15.50 -7.10 -10.82
C HIS A 123 14.92 -7.91 -9.65
N ALA A 124 15.16 -7.48 -8.41
CA ALA A 124 14.57 -8.09 -7.21
C ALA A 124 13.03 -8.04 -7.26
N PHE A 125 12.44 -6.95 -7.75
CA PHE A 125 10.98 -6.87 -7.97
C PHE A 125 10.45 -7.83 -9.04
N LYS A 126 11.29 -8.34 -9.95
CA LYS A 126 10.88 -9.27 -11.01
C LYS A 126 11.14 -10.73 -10.67
N VAL A 127 12.20 -11.04 -9.94
CA VAL A 127 12.72 -12.40 -9.78
C VAL A 127 12.95 -12.78 -8.31
N GLY A 128 12.86 -11.84 -7.38
CA GLY A 128 13.16 -12.06 -5.95
C GLY A 128 12.10 -11.51 -5.00
N TYR A 129 12.42 -11.54 -3.71
CA TYR A 129 11.61 -10.89 -2.67
C TYR A 129 12.16 -9.47 -2.44
N PRO A 130 11.40 -8.39 -2.75
CA PRO A 130 11.94 -7.04 -2.72
C PRO A 130 12.58 -6.62 -1.39
N PRO A 131 12.03 -7.00 -0.21
CA PRO A 131 12.66 -6.68 1.08
C PRO A 131 14.06 -7.26 1.28
N ASP A 132 14.45 -8.34 0.58
CA ASP A 132 15.80 -8.93 0.68
C ASP A 132 16.90 -7.94 0.30
N ILE A 133 16.57 -6.89 -0.47
CA ILE A 133 17.55 -5.85 -0.81
C ILE A 133 18.00 -5.07 0.43
N PHE A 134 17.12 -4.92 1.42
CA PHE A 134 17.39 -4.21 2.66
C PHE A 134 18.16 -5.07 3.67
N ASP A 135 18.08 -6.41 3.57
CA ASP A 135 18.90 -7.33 4.35
C ASP A 135 20.40 -7.08 4.13
N ARG A 136 20.80 -6.72 2.89
CA ARG A 136 22.18 -6.29 2.59
C ARG A 136 22.57 -5.07 3.41
N GLY A 137 21.66 -4.11 3.57
CA GLY A 137 21.87 -2.91 4.39
C GLY A 137 21.99 -3.20 5.87
N PHE A 138 21.07 -3.98 6.43
CA PHE A 138 21.12 -4.37 7.84
C PHE A 138 22.30 -5.29 8.17
N SER A 139 22.82 -6.03 7.19
CA SER A 139 24.01 -6.87 7.40
C SER A 139 25.32 -6.07 7.47
N ARG A 140 25.35 -4.86 6.89
CA ARG A 140 26.54 -4.00 6.79
C ARG A 140 26.50 -2.83 7.77
N ASN A 141 25.33 -2.25 7.99
CA ASN A 141 25.10 -1.08 8.80
C ASN A 141 24.29 -1.43 10.06
N SER A 142 24.17 -0.48 11.00
CA SER A 142 23.33 -0.62 12.19
C SER A 142 21.82 -0.72 11.86
N ALA A 143 20.96 -0.78 12.88
CA ALA A 143 19.49 -0.87 12.78
C ALA A 143 18.81 0.28 12.02
N LEU A 144 19.55 1.31 11.56
CA LEU A 144 19.11 2.39 10.70
C LEU A 144 20.19 2.66 9.64
N PHE A 145 19.79 2.74 8.37
CA PHE A 145 20.67 3.18 7.29
C PHE A 145 19.94 4.07 6.29
N SER A 146 20.73 4.88 5.56
CA SER A 146 20.23 5.64 4.43
C SER A 146 20.53 4.91 3.12
N PHE A 147 19.62 5.00 2.16
CA PHE A 147 19.82 4.49 0.80
C PHE A 147 19.42 5.56 -0.20
N ASP A 148 20.18 5.66 -1.29
CA ASP A 148 19.90 6.61 -2.35
C ASP A 148 19.30 5.86 -3.54
N VAL A 149 18.03 6.09 -3.81
CA VAL A 149 17.42 5.67 -5.07
C VAL A 149 17.29 6.89 -5.95
N LEU A 150 18.03 6.90 -7.05
CA LEU A 150 17.98 7.95 -8.06
C LEU A 150 18.07 9.35 -7.41
N TRP A 151 19.09 9.60 -6.58
CA TRP A 151 19.33 10.91 -5.94
C TRP A 151 18.29 11.37 -4.90
N VAL A 152 17.28 10.55 -4.61
CA VAL A 152 16.40 10.68 -3.46
C VAL A 152 16.95 9.80 -2.34
N THR A 153 17.20 10.40 -1.18
CA THR A 153 17.68 9.67 0.00
C THR A 153 16.47 9.19 0.81
N GLY A 154 16.31 7.88 0.90
CA GLY A 154 15.39 7.20 1.80
C GLY A 154 16.10 6.69 3.06
N TYR A 155 15.33 6.44 4.11
CA TYR A 155 15.82 5.87 5.35
C TYR A 155 15.06 4.58 5.65
N VAL A 156 15.79 3.55 6.07
CA VAL A 156 15.22 2.25 6.44
C VAL A 156 15.68 1.91 7.84
N THR A 157 14.73 1.49 8.69
CA THR A 157 14.98 1.22 10.10
C THR A 157 14.31 -0.08 10.54
N THR A 158 14.99 -0.82 11.41
CA THR A 158 14.44 -1.90 12.24
C THR A 158 14.53 -1.57 13.73
N ASP A 159 14.96 -0.36 14.08
CA ASP A 159 15.07 0.07 15.48
C ASP A 159 13.67 0.30 16.08
N PRO A 160 13.29 -0.45 17.13
CA PRO A 160 11.96 -0.35 17.73
C PRO A 160 11.69 1.03 18.35
N ASP A 161 12.70 1.74 18.84
CA ASP A 161 12.54 3.08 19.41
C ASP A 161 12.25 4.11 18.32
N ILE A 162 12.87 3.97 17.14
CA ILE A 162 12.57 4.80 15.97
C ILE A 162 11.14 4.53 15.51
N VAL A 163 10.80 3.26 15.32
CA VAL A 163 9.48 2.84 14.84
C VAL A 163 8.39 3.35 15.79
N LYS A 164 8.58 3.20 17.11
CA LYS A 164 7.67 3.71 18.13
C LYS A 164 7.57 5.24 18.12
N THR A 165 8.69 5.93 17.92
CA THR A 165 8.67 7.40 17.83
C THR A 165 7.86 7.86 16.63
N VAL A 166 8.11 7.31 15.44
CA VAL A 166 7.44 7.70 14.20
C VAL A 166 5.96 7.30 14.20
N LEU A 167 5.64 6.08 14.64
CA LEU A 167 4.27 5.54 14.51
C LEU A 167 3.37 5.81 15.72
N ALA A 168 3.92 6.24 16.87
CA ALA A 168 3.12 6.43 18.09
C ALA A 168 3.39 7.75 18.83
N LEU A 169 4.66 8.09 19.13
CA LEU A 169 4.95 9.23 20.03
C LEU A 169 4.85 10.58 19.30
N GLU A 170 5.38 10.65 18.09
CA GLU A 170 5.46 11.87 17.27
C GLU A 170 4.67 11.72 15.97
N PHE A 171 3.69 10.82 15.92
CA PHE A 171 2.87 10.55 14.73
C PHE A 171 2.37 11.81 13.98
N PRO A 172 1.90 12.89 14.65
CA PRO A 172 1.47 14.10 13.95
C PRO A 172 2.56 14.79 13.12
N ASN A 173 3.83 14.56 13.45
CA ASN A 173 4.97 15.15 12.75
C ASN A 173 5.40 14.34 11.52
N PHE A 174 4.84 13.15 11.34
CA PHE A 174 5.16 12.24 10.24
C PHE A 174 3.91 12.03 9.38
N GLU A 175 3.92 12.62 8.20
CA GLU A 175 2.91 12.31 7.20
C GLU A 175 3.24 10.98 6.50
N LYS A 176 2.21 10.26 6.08
CA LYS A 176 2.40 9.15 5.16
C LYS A 176 3.02 9.73 3.88
N ASP A 177 4.14 9.17 3.44
CA ASP A 177 4.72 9.50 2.15
C ASP A 177 5.21 8.20 1.52
N TYR A 178 4.96 8.03 0.23
CA TYR A 178 5.33 6.81 -0.48
C TYR A 178 6.55 7.09 -1.35
N ILE A 179 7.60 6.29 -1.15
CA ILE A 179 8.83 6.38 -1.94
C ILE A 179 8.52 5.91 -3.36
N SER A 180 8.27 6.87 -4.25
CA SER A 180 8.28 6.63 -5.70
C SER A 180 9.71 6.59 -6.20
N ILE A 181 10.09 5.51 -6.90
CA ILE A 181 11.37 5.38 -7.61
C ILE A 181 11.33 6.35 -8.81
N HIS A 182 11.71 7.60 -8.59
CA HIS A 182 11.67 8.68 -9.56
C HIS A 182 13.08 9.00 -10.06
N LEU A 183 13.23 9.35 -11.35
CA LEU A 183 14.39 10.03 -11.98
C LEU A 183 15.23 9.20 -12.97
N LEU A 184 14.64 8.73 -14.07
CA LEU A 184 15.42 8.48 -15.28
C LEU A 184 14.91 9.17 -16.55
N LEU A 185 13.71 9.75 -16.56
CA LEU A 185 13.21 10.46 -17.75
C LEU A 185 12.67 11.87 -17.46
N GLU A 186 12.81 12.44 -16.26
CA GLU A 186 12.47 13.86 -15.95
C GLU A 186 13.43 14.87 -16.65
N TYR A 187 14.01 14.46 -17.78
CA TYR A 187 14.94 15.22 -18.59
C TYR A 187 14.23 16.12 -19.63
N VAL A 188 12.89 16.09 -19.72
CA VAL A 188 12.18 16.87 -20.76
C VAL A 188 11.09 17.81 -20.21
N VAL A 189 10.42 17.52 -19.09
CA VAL A 189 9.35 18.41 -18.60
C VAL A 189 9.27 18.40 -17.07
N ASN A 190 9.37 19.60 -16.50
CA ASN A 190 9.15 20.00 -15.11
C ASN A 190 10.27 19.83 -14.07
N VAL A 191 10.54 20.96 -13.42
CA VAL A 191 11.44 21.16 -12.28
C VAL A 191 10.63 21.91 -11.23
N CYS A 192 10.88 21.60 -9.95
CA CYS A 192 10.30 22.11 -8.69
C CYS A 192 9.09 21.36 -8.16
N SER A 193 9.34 20.37 -7.28
CA SER A 193 8.52 20.05 -6.08
C SER A 193 8.95 18.72 -5.42
N THR A 194 10.23 18.46 -5.11
CA THR A 194 10.66 17.11 -4.67
C THR A 194 10.25 16.68 -3.24
N TYR A 195 9.19 17.28 -2.67
CA TYR A 195 8.51 16.80 -1.45
C TYR A 195 6.98 16.76 -1.67
N TYR A 196 6.39 17.76 -2.32
CA TYR A 196 4.96 17.73 -2.68
C TYR A 196 4.67 16.84 -3.91
N PHE A 197 5.64 16.62 -4.80
CA PHE A 197 5.46 15.85 -6.03
C PHE A 197 5.45 14.33 -5.80
N ALA A 198 6.09 13.82 -4.74
CA ALA A 198 6.02 12.39 -4.41
C ALA A 198 4.58 12.01 -4.00
N GLY A 199 3.99 12.79 -3.10
CA GLY A 199 2.58 12.66 -2.71
C GLY A 199 1.59 12.91 -3.86
N GLU A 200 1.87 13.84 -4.77
CA GLU A 200 0.99 14.17 -5.90
C GLU A 200 1.07 13.16 -7.07
N VAL A 201 2.27 12.65 -7.39
CA VAL A 201 2.44 11.55 -8.35
C VAL A 201 1.80 10.27 -7.83
N LEU A 202 1.96 9.99 -6.54
CA LEU A 202 1.28 8.88 -5.89
C LEU A 202 -0.24 9.07 -5.92
N ARG A 203 -0.75 10.25 -5.54
CA ARG A 203 -2.18 10.55 -5.60
C ARG A 203 -2.69 10.26 -7.00
N ASN A 204 -2.01 10.74 -8.04
CA ASN A 204 -2.40 10.47 -9.43
C ASN A 204 -2.33 8.98 -9.81
N ASN A 205 -1.37 8.21 -9.27
CA ASN A 205 -1.23 6.77 -9.53
C ASN A 205 -2.29 5.94 -8.80
N LEU A 206 -2.52 6.23 -7.52
CA LEU A 206 -3.46 5.53 -6.64
C LEU A 206 -4.91 5.98 -6.86
N ASN A 207 -5.14 7.14 -7.50
CA ASN A 207 -6.48 7.63 -7.85
C ASN A 207 -7.26 6.63 -8.71
N ALA A 208 -6.61 5.70 -9.41
CA ALA A 208 -7.32 4.68 -10.18
C ALA A 208 -8.01 3.62 -9.31
N ILE A 209 -7.70 3.53 -8.01
CA ILE A 209 -8.29 2.53 -7.10
C ILE A 209 -8.81 3.18 -5.82
N PHE A 210 -7.97 4.00 -5.20
CA PHE A 210 -8.19 4.50 -3.85
C PHE A 210 -8.77 5.91 -3.83
N GLU A 211 -8.85 6.58 -4.99
CA GLU A 211 -9.42 7.92 -5.20
C GLU A 211 -9.23 8.84 -3.99
N THR A 212 -10.31 9.25 -3.31
CA THR A 212 -10.25 10.17 -2.16
C THR A 212 -10.26 9.48 -0.80
N GLY A 213 -10.31 8.15 -0.74
CA GLY A 213 -10.53 7.42 0.51
C GLY A 213 -9.36 7.40 1.50
N VAL A 214 -9.55 6.72 2.63
CA VAL A 214 -8.65 6.77 3.80
C VAL A 214 -7.19 6.37 3.54
N PHE A 215 -6.88 5.55 2.53
CA PHE A 215 -5.49 5.16 2.22
C PHE A 215 -4.73 6.17 1.36
N ASN A 216 -5.44 6.99 0.58
CA ASN A 216 -4.87 7.98 -0.34
C ASN A 216 -5.08 9.44 0.12
N SER A 217 -5.70 9.65 1.29
CA SER A 217 -5.95 10.97 1.87
C SER A 217 -4.91 11.34 2.95
N TYR A 218 -4.69 12.65 3.12
CA TYR A 218 -3.74 13.24 4.07
C TYR A 218 -4.38 14.35 4.90
N GLY A 219 -3.73 14.71 6.01
CA GLY A 219 -4.10 15.85 6.86
C GLY A 219 -5.57 15.85 7.29
N LYS A 220 -6.28 16.94 7.01
CA LYS A 220 -7.70 17.11 7.39
C LYS A 220 -8.62 16.09 6.71
N MET A 221 -8.36 15.75 5.44
CA MET A 221 -9.18 14.79 4.72
C MET A 221 -9.05 13.39 5.33
N TRP A 222 -7.83 12.96 5.62
CA TRP A 222 -7.60 11.70 6.32
C TRP A 222 -8.29 11.65 7.70
N LYS A 223 -8.20 12.74 8.48
CA LYS A 223 -8.89 12.85 9.77
C LYS A 223 -10.41 12.71 9.61
N PHE A 224 -10.97 13.30 8.56
CA PHE A 224 -12.38 13.18 8.21
C PHE A 224 -12.76 11.72 7.89
N HIS A 225 -12.09 11.05 6.94
CA HIS A 225 -12.33 9.64 6.61
C HIS A 225 -12.21 8.73 7.84
N ARG A 226 -11.13 8.89 8.64
CA ARG A 226 -10.91 8.10 9.86
C ARG A 226 -11.97 8.36 10.94
N SER A 227 -12.46 9.58 11.05
CA SER A 227 -13.52 9.90 12.02
C SER A 227 -14.84 9.22 11.67
N MET A 228 -15.12 9.00 10.38
CA MET A 228 -16.32 8.31 9.93
C MET A 228 -16.24 6.80 10.13
N THR A 229 -15.09 6.17 9.87
CA THR A 229 -14.96 4.71 9.89
C THR A 229 -14.62 4.12 11.24
N ARG A 230 -13.87 4.85 12.09
CA ARG A 230 -13.41 4.34 13.40
C ARG A 230 -14.55 3.81 14.30
N PRO A 231 -15.73 4.46 14.41
CA PRO A 231 -16.81 3.97 15.26
C PRO A 231 -17.33 2.58 14.87
N PHE A 232 -17.26 2.20 13.59
CA PHE A 232 -17.72 0.91 13.12
C PHE A 232 -16.81 -0.25 13.53
N PHE A 233 -15.50 0.00 13.67
CA PHE A 233 -14.50 -1.01 14.03
C PHE A 233 -14.24 -1.12 15.53
N THR A 234 -15.16 -0.69 16.38
CA THR A 234 -15.07 -0.91 17.83
C THR A 234 -15.33 -2.37 18.18
N ARG A 235 -14.78 -2.83 19.30
CA ARG A 235 -14.80 -4.22 19.73
C ARG A 235 -16.22 -4.81 19.88
N GLU A 236 -17.20 -3.96 20.16
CA GLU A 236 -18.61 -4.31 20.32
C GLU A 236 -19.29 -4.75 19.01
N ARG A 237 -18.77 -4.34 17.83
CA ARG A 237 -19.34 -4.69 16.51
C ARG A 237 -18.62 -5.84 15.78
N ILE A 238 -17.59 -6.44 16.40
CA ILE A 238 -16.79 -7.55 15.82
C ILE A 238 -17.55 -8.92 15.91
N SER A 239 -18.82 -8.91 16.30
CA SER A 239 -19.65 -10.09 16.58
C SER A 239 -20.22 -10.83 15.36
N HIS A 240 -19.82 -10.49 14.13
CA HIS A 240 -20.33 -11.12 12.90
C HIS A 240 -19.74 -12.53 12.64
N PHE A 241 -19.66 -13.40 13.65
CA PHE A 241 -19.13 -14.76 13.53
C PHE A 241 -19.91 -15.60 12.53
N GLU A 242 -21.23 -15.46 12.48
CA GLU A 242 -22.10 -16.21 11.56
C GLU A 242 -21.77 -15.93 10.08
N LEU A 243 -21.32 -14.72 9.77
CA LEU A 243 -20.91 -14.36 8.42
C LEU A 243 -19.64 -15.12 8.03
N PHE A 244 -18.59 -15.04 8.85
CA PHE A 244 -17.33 -15.72 8.56
C PHE A 244 -17.47 -17.23 8.57
N ASP A 245 -18.32 -17.76 9.46
CA ASP A 245 -18.55 -19.19 9.58
C ASP A 245 -19.28 -19.76 8.36
N ARG A 246 -20.34 -19.12 7.86
CA ARG A 246 -21.02 -19.56 6.62
C ARG A 246 -20.07 -19.61 5.42
N HIS A 247 -19.25 -18.57 5.24
CA HIS A 247 -18.26 -18.54 4.14
C HIS A 247 -17.15 -19.57 4.35
N ALA A 248 -16.74 -19.82 5.60
CA ALA A 248 -15.73 -20.82 5.92
C ALA A 248 -16.26 -22.24 5.65
N ASP A 249 -17.50 -22.54 6.05
CA ASP A 249 -18.18 -23.80 5.75
C ASP A 249 -18.29 -24.04 4.24
N HIS A 250 -18.59 -22.99 3.47
CA HIS A 250 -18.65 -23.07 2.02
C HIS A 250 -17.26 -23.38 1.41
N ALA A 251 -16.22 -22.66 1.83
CA ALA A 251 -14.85 -22.90 1.37
C ALA A 251 -14.36 -24.32 1.74
N ILE A 252 -14.64 -24.78 2.97
CA ILE A 252 -14.33 -26.14 3.44
C ILE A 252 -15.08 -27.19 2.62
N SER A 253 -16.33 -26.93 2.24
CA SER A 253 -17.12 -27.84 1.41
C SER A 253 -16.51 -28.00 0.02
N LYS A 254 -16.10 -26.90 -0.62
CA LYS A 254 -15.37 -26.92 -1.91
C LYS A 254 -14.05 -27.68 -1.82
N MET A 255 -13.31 -27.54 -0.71
CA MET A 255 -12.11 -28.33 -0.47
C MET A 255 -12.42 -29.83 -0.34
N LYS A 256 -13.46 -30.19 0.43
CA LYS A 256 -13.86 -31.59 0.62
C LYS A 256 -14.25 -32.25 -0.70
N GLU A 257 -14.97 -31.55 -1.57
CA GLU A 257 -15.31 -32.05 -2.92
C GLU A 257 -14.04 -32.37 -3.73
N ARG A 258 -13.04 -31.48 -3.68
CA ARG A 258 -11.75 -31.70 -4.36
C ARG A 258 -10.95 -32.85 -3.75
N PHE A 259 -10.94 -32.96 -2.43
CA PHE A 259 -10.26 -34.05 -1.73
C PHE A 259 -10.89 -35.41 -2.01
N GLN A 260 -12.22 -35.49 -2.17
CA GLN A 260 -12.90 -36.72 -2.57
C GLN A 260 -12.51 -37.18 -3.98
N ALA A 261 -12.19 -36.23 -4.86
CA ALA A 261 -11.70 -36.50 -6.21
C ALA A 261 -10.18 -36.72 -6.29
N ASP A 262 -9.46 -36.69 -5.16
CA ASP A 262 -7.98 -36.74 -5.08
C ASP A 262 -7.30 -35.63 -5.92
N ILE A 263 -7.91 -34.44 -5.96
CA ILE A 263 -7.41 -33.28 -6.69
C ILE A 263 -6.86 -32.25 -5.71
N ALA A 264 -5.64 -31.79 -5.96
CA ALA A 264 -5.02 -30.72 -5.19
C ALA A 264 -5.81 -29.41 -5.32
N VAL A 265 -5.85 -28.64 -4.23
CA VAL A 265 -6.53 -27.33 -4.16
C VAL A 265 -5.49 -26.23 -4.14
N ASP A 266 -5.66 -25.22 -4.98
CA ASP A 266 -4.98 -23.95 -4.81
C ASP A 266 -5.59 -23.20 -3.62
N PHE A 267 -4.92 -23.30 -2.47
CA PHE A 267 -5.41 -22.69 -1.24
C PHE A 267 -5.41 -21.15 -1.31
N GLN A 268 -4.49 -20.55 -2.07
CA GLN A 268 -4.38 -19.10 -2.19
C GLN A 268 -5.58 -18.54 -2.98
N ASP A 269 -5.94 -19.16 -4.10
CA ASP A 269 -7.15 -18.79 -4.85
C ASP A 269 -8.42 -18.95 -4.00
N LEU A 270 -8.58 -20.10 -3.33
CA LEU A 270 -9.73 -20.38 -2.48
C LEU A 270 -9.87 -19.33 -1.36
N ILE A 271 -8.79 -19.02 -0.65
CA ILE A 271 -8.87 -18.13 0.50
C ILE A 271 -9.05 -16.67 0.10
N THR A 272 -8.55 -16.27 -1.08
CA THR A 272 -8.85 -14.97 -1.68
C THR A 272 -10.33 -14.84 -2.03
N ARG A 273 -10.99 -15.89 -2.54
CA ARG A 273 -12.45 -15.90 -2.76
C ARG A 273 -13.24 -15.83 -1.45
N PHE A 274 -12.85 -16.62 -0.45
CA PHE A 274 -13.45 -16.61 0.89
C PHE A 274 -13.40 -15.21 1.52
N THR A 275 -12.22 -14.59 1.54
CA THR A 275 -12.05 -13.25 2.14
C THR A 275 -12.79 -12.18 1.35
N PHE A 276 -12.95 -12.35 0.04
CA PHE A 276 -13.71 -11.44 -0.80
C PHE A 276 -15.22 -11.53 -0.54
N ASP A 277 -15.77 -12.74 -0.47
CA ASP A 277 -17.18 -12.98 -0.16
C ASP A 277 -17.52 -12.48 1.26
N ALA A 278 -16.67 -12.78 2.24
CA ALA A 278 -16.83 -12.29 3.59
C ALA A 278 -16.72 -10.75 3.69
N ALA A 279 -15.74 -10.15 3.02
CA ALA A 279 -15.57 -8.69 3.05
C ALA A 279 -16.71 -7.95 2.34
N THR A 280 -17.18 -8.46 1.21
CA THR A 280 -18.31 -7.84 0.48
C THR A 280 -19.61 -7.91 1.27
N GLU A 281 -19.89 -9.05 1.91
CA GLU A 281 -21.06 -9.15 2.79
C GLU A 281 -20.94 -8.25 4.03
N PHE A 282 -19.75 -8.19 4.65
CA PHE A 282 -19.54 -7.34 5.82
C PHE A 282 -19.66 -5.83 5.51
N LEU A 283 -19.19 -5.42 4.34
CA LEU A 283 -19.17 -4.00 3.95
C LEU A 283 -20.49 -3.53 3.35
N PHE A 284 -21.13 -4.38 2.53
CA PHE A 284 -22.28 -4.02 1.71
C PHE A 284 -23.57 -4.75 2.08
N GLY A 285 -23.51 -5.77 2.93
CA GLY A 285 -24.65 -6.66 3.21
C GLY A 285 -25.01 -7.59 2.05
N SER A 286 -24.19 -7.63 1.01
CA SER A 286 -24.38 -8.50 -0.15
C SER A 286 -23.10 -9.23 -0.50
N CYS A 287 -23.19 -10.55 -0.63
CA CYS A 287 -22.10 -11.41 -1.04
C CYS A 287 -22.02 -11.44 -2.57
N VAL A 288 -20.81 -11.31 -3.11
CA VAL A 288 -20.58 -11.47 -4.56
C VAL A 288 -20.62 -12.94 -5.01
N ASN A 289 -20.48 -13.89 -4.08
CA ASN A 289 -20.49 -15.33 -4.31
C ASN A 289 -19.39 -15.80 -5.27
N SER A 290 -18.17 -15.31 -5.07
CA SER A 290 -16.99 -15.74 -5.82
C SER A 290 -16.60 -17.19 -5.56
N LEU A 291 -16.95 -17.75 -4.39
CA LEU A 291 -16.75 -19.16 -4.06
C LEU A 291 -17.66 -20.12 -4.84
N ASP A 292 -18.79 -19.67 -5.38
CA ASP A 292 -19.72 -20.52 -6.15
C ASP A 292 -19.07 -21.05 -7.43
N ALA A 293 -18.16 -20.27 -8.01
CA ALA A 293 -17.44 -20.63 -9.21
C ALA A 293 -16.51 -21.84 -9.00
N PRO A 294 -16.16 -22.58 -10.07
CA PRO A 294 -15.28 -23.73 -9.96
C PRO A 294 -13.86 -23.30 -9.59
N LEU A 295 -13.24 -24.00 -8.64
CA LEU A 295 -11.84 -23.77 -8.27
C LEU A 295 -10.89 -24.09 -9.44
N PRO A 296 -9.71 -23.46 -9.52
CA PRO A 296 -8.75 -23.80 -10.54
C PRO A 296 -8.27 -25.24 -10.41
N TYR A 297 -8.04 -25.89 -11.55
CA TYR A 297 -7.42 -27.21 -11.58
C TYR A 297 -5.89 -27.07 -11.60
N PRO A 298 -5.15 -27.99 -10.96
CA PRO A 298 -3.70 -27.97 -11.01
C PRO A 298 -3.21 -28.31 -12.44
N HIS A 299 -2.02 -27.80 -12.80
CA HIS A 299 -1.44 -27.92 -14.14
C HIS A 299 -1.28 -29.37 -14.65
N ASN A 300 -1.25 -30.34 -13.75
CA ASN A 300 -1.12 -31.77 -14.05
C ASN A 300 -2.46 -32.47 -14.30
N CYS A 301 -3.60 -31.79 -14.13
CA CYS A 301 -4.92 -32.33 -14.42
C CYS A 301 -5.35 -32.00 -15.86
N PRO A 302 -5.92 -32.95 -16.63
CA PRO A 302 -6.45 -32.69 -17.97
C PRO A 302 -7.51 -31.59 -18.01
N ALA A 303 -8.26 -31.43 -16.91
CA ALA A 303 -9.28 -30.39 -16.75
C ALA A 303 -8.71 -28.96 -16.61
N HIS A 304 -7.39 -28.79 -16.50
CA HIS A 304 -6.75 -27.47 -16.39
C HIS A 304 -7.06 -26.55 -17.57
N GLU A 305 -7.09 -27.10 -18.80
CA GLU A 305 -7.35 -26.35 -20.04
C GLU A 305 -8.76 -25.72 -20.10
N HIS A 306 -9.70 -26.18 -19.28
CA HIS A 306 -11.08 -25.66 -19.24
C HIS A 306 -11.28 -24.52 -18.23
N THR A 307 -10.24 -24.10 -17.50
CA THR A 307 -10.34 -23.13 -16.39
C THR A 307 -10.13 -21.67 -16.81
N THR A 308 -9.91 -21.38 -18.10
CA THR A 308 -9.32 -20.11 -18.54
C THR A 308 -10.29 -18.93 -18.72
N GLN A 309 -11.59 -19.07 -18.45
CA GLN A 309 -12.54 -17.98 -18.60
C GLN A 309 -13.32 -17.72 -17.30
N PRO A 310 -13.44 -16.45 -16.86
CA PRO A 310 -14.24 -16.11 -15.70
C PRO A 310 -15.70 -16.47 -15.99
N ALA A 311 -16.21 -17.45 -15.26
CA ALA A 311 -17.52 -18.04 -15.48
C ALA A 311 -18.63 -17.06 -15.08
N ASN A 312 -18.40 -16.27 -14.02
CA ASN A 312 -19.43 -15.50 -13.34
C ASN A 312 -19.05 -14.01 -13.16
N ALA A 313 -20.05 -13.14 -12.93
CA ALA A 313 -19.85 -11.71 -12.70
C ALA A 313 -18.95 -11.42 -11.48
N ALA A 314 -18.99 -12.28 -10.46
CA ALA A 314 -18.15 -12.20 -9.26
C ALA A 314 -16.66 -12.39 -9.57
N GLU A 315 -16.33 -13.35 -10.43
CA GLU A 315 -14.95 -13.58 -10.89
C GLU A 315 -14.47 -12.41 -11.73
N LYS A 316 -15.31 -11.90 -12.65
CA LYS A 316 -14.97 -10.69 -13.42
C LYS A 316 -14.70 -9.48 -12.52
N PHE A 317 -15.47 -9.32 -11.45
CA PHE A 317 -15.25 -8.26 -10.47
C PHE A 317 -13.94 -8.46 -9.69
N SER A 318 -13.68 -9.67 -9.21
CA SER A 318 -12.42 -10.03 -8.55
C SER A 318 -11.20 -9.78 -9.45
N ASP A 319 -11.27 -10.24 -10.71
CA ASP A 319 -10.22 -10.13 -11.70
C ASP A 319 -9.97 -8.67 -12.09
N ALA A 320 -11.04 -7.89 -12.28
CA ALA A 320 -10.94 -6.46 -12.53
C ALA A 320 -10.24 -5.75 -11.36
N VAL A 321 -10.63 -6.02 -10.12
CA VAL A 321 -9.96 -5.46 -8.93
C VAL A 321 -8.47 -5.78 -8.93
N ALA A 322 -8.09 -7.04 -9.16
CA ALA A 322 -6.69 -7.47 -9.21
C ALA A 322 -5.93 -6.83 -10.39
N ALA A 323 -6.55 -6.73 -11.57
CA ALA A 323 -5.97 -6.12 -12.76
C ALA A 323 -5.67 -4.64 -12.53
N VAL A 324 -6.59 -3.88 -11.93
CA VAL A 324 -6.34 -2.47 -11.58
C VAL A 324 -5.16 -2.37 -10.61
N GLN A 325 -5.09 -3.24 -9.58
CA GLN A 325 -3.96 -3.24 -8.62
C GLN A 325 -2.62 -3.49 -9.30
N VAL A 326 -2.55 -4.42 -10.26
CA VAL A 326 -1.32 -4.68 -11.03
C VAL A 326 -0.92 -3.46 -11.85
N VAL A 327 -1.87 -2.82 -12.53
CA VAL A 327 -1.60 -1.61 -13.32
C VAL A 327 -1.15 -0.45 -12.41
N VAL A 328 -1.79 -0.27 -11.26
CA VAL A 328 -1.36 0.74 -10.27
C VAL A 328 0.04 0.45 -9.77
N ALA A 329 0.37 -0.80 -9.44
CA ALA A 329 1.72 -1.19 -9.05
C ALA A 329 2.74 -0.93 -10.18
N ASP A 330 2.38 -1.17 -11.43
CA ASP A 330 3.20 -0.82 -12.60
C ASP A 330 3.38 0.69 -12.77
N ARG A 331 2.35 1.49 -12.52
CA ARG A 331 2.44 2.97 -12.54
C ARG A 331 3.36 3.49 -11.46
N LEU A 332 3.27 2.92 -10.25
CA LEU A 332 4.19 3.23 -9.14
C LEU A 332 5.65 2.93 -9.52
N ARG A 333 5.90 1.78 -10.16
CA ARG A 333 7.24 1.38 -10.64
C ARG A 333 7.74 2.25 -11.79
N ALA A 334 6.86 2.64 -12.70
CA ALA A 334 7.19 3.48 -13.86
C ALA A 334 7.39 4.96 -13.49
N GLY A 335 6.95 5.39 -12.32
CA GLY A 335 6.95 6.79 -11.91
C GLY A 335 6.22 7.65 -12.93
N TRP A 336 6.59 8.92 -13.10
CA TRP A 336 5.88 9.84 -14.01
C TRP A 336 5.78 9.36 -15.48
N THR A 337 6.63 8.42 -15.93
CA THR A 337 6.67 7.93 -17.32
C THR A 337 5.48 7.05 -17.70
N TRP A 338 4.67 6.60 -16.75
CA TRP A 338 3.48 5.80 -17.05
C TRP A 338 2.51 6.57 -17.97
N HIS A 339 2.40 7.89 -17.82
CA HIS A 339 1.59 8.73 -18.71
C HIS A 339 2.02 8.60 -20.17
N LEU A 340 3.32 8.41 -20.42
CA LEU A 340 3.86 8.20 -21.77
C LEU A 340 3.49 6.82 -22.33
N ARG A 341 3.28 5.82 -21.46
CA ARG A 341 2.84 4.47 -21.84
C ARG A 341 1.34 4.37 -22.05
N GLU A 342 0.58 5.38 -21.60
CA GLU A 342 -0.89 5.40 -21.58
C GLU A 342 -1.45 6.69 -22.21
N ILE A 343 -0.70 7.34 -23.11
CA ILE A 343 -1.11 8.61 -23.77
C ILE A 343 -2.47 8.46 -24.47
N PHE A 344 -2.73 7.29 -25.06
CA PHE A 344 -3.89 7.07 -25.93
C PHE A 344 -5.04 6.33 -25.25
N LYS A 345 -4.78 5.64 -24.13
CA LYS A 345 -5.78 4.83 -23.42
C LYS A 345 -5.31 4.60 -21.99
N ASP A 346 -6.21 4.87 -21.05
CA ASP A 346 -6.03 4.50 -19.66
C ASP A 346 -6.23 2.99 -19.52
N LYS A 347 -5.19 2.27 -19.09
CA LYS A 347 -5.24 0.81 -18.97
C LYS A 347 -6.23 0.32 -17.92
N THR A 348 -6.60 1.16 -16.97
CA THR A 348 -7.52 0.81 -15.88
C THR A 348 -8.98 1.16 -16.18
N GLU A 349 -9.27 1.80 -17.32
CA GLU A 349 -10.62 2.29 -17.64
C GLU A 349 -11.64 1.14 -17.73
N GLU A 350 -11.30 0.06 -18.44
CA GLU A 350 -12.20 -1.09 -18.65
C GLU A 350 -12.46 -1.83 -17.34
N ASP A 351 -11.42 -2.11 -16.57
CA ASP A 351 -11.53 -2.82 -15.29
C ASP A 351 -12.25 -1.96 -14.24
N ARG A 352 -11.99 -0.65 -14.20
CA ARG A 352 -12.72 0.28 -13.33
C ARG A 352 -14.20 0.32 -13.67
N ALA A 353 -14.57 0.30 -14.96
CA ALA A 353 -15.97 0.26 -15.36
C ALA A 353 -16.69 -1.00 -14.85
N ILE A 354 -16.00 -2.14 -14.78
CA ILE A 354 -16.55 -3.38 -14.17
C ILE A 354 -16.74 -3.20 -12.66
N VAL A 355 -15.75 -2.61 -11.98
CA VAL A 355 -15.83 -2.32 -10.54
C VAL A 355 -16.98 -1.36 -10.22
N ASP A 356 -17.07 -0.26 -10.94
CA ASP A 356 -18.13 0.74 -10.79
C ASP A 356 -19.52 0.15 -11.08
N ALA A 357 -19.64 -0.72 -12.09
CA ALA A 357 -20.91 -1.39 -12.41
C ALA A 357 -21.45 -2.27 -11.27
N VAL A 358 -20.58 -2.79 -10.41
CA VAL A 358 -20.97 -3.55 -9.21
C VAL A 358 -21.25 -2.63 -8.03
N LEU A 359 -20.39 -1.63 -7.79
CA LEU A 359 -20.49 -0.78 -6.60
C LEU A 359 -21.57 0.32 -6.69
N GLU A 360 -21.75 0.93 -7.87
CA GLU A 360 -22.70 2.04 -8.00
C GLU A 360 -24.14 1.67 -7.63
N PRO A 361 -24.71 0.53 -8.07
CA PRO A 361 -26.07 0.14 -7.69
C PRO A 361 -26.21 -0.06 -6.18
N ILE A 362 -25.20 -0.66 -5.54
CA ILE A 362 -25.18 -0.93 -4.10
C ILE A 362 -25.20 0.39 -3.32
N VAL A 363 -24.33 1.34 -3.69
CA VAL A 363 -24.26 2.65 -3.03
C VAL A 363 -25.53 3.47 -3.27
N LYS A 364 -26.06 3.49 -4.50
CA LYS A 364 -27.31 4.20 -4.83
C LYS A 364 -28.49 3.64 -4.04
N GLU A 365 -28.58 2.33 -3.90
CA GLU A 365 -29.65 1.67 -3.15
C GLU A 365 -29.56 1.97 -1.64
N ALA A 366 -28.36 1.94 -1.07
CA ALA A 366 -28.15 2.28 0.34
C ALA A 366 -28.56 3.74 0.64
N VAL A 367 -28.19 4.68 -0.24
CA VAL A 367 -28.60 6.09 -0.12
C VAL A 367 -30.13 6.23 -0.27
N ARG A 368 -30.75 5.55 -1.24
CA ARG A 368 -32.21 5.56 -1.43
C ARG A 368 -32.94 5.05 -0.18
N LYS A 369 -32.49 3.93 0.38
CA LYS A 369 -33.05 3.33 1.60
C LYS A 369 -32.99 4.30 2.79
N LYS A 370 -31.89 5.04 2.94
CA LYS A 370 -31.75 6.11 3.96
C LYS A 370 -32.74 7.23 3.74
N GLU A 371 -32.85 7.75 2.52
CA GLU A 371 -33.77 8.84 2.20
C GLU A 371 -35.24 8.44 2.45
N GLU A 372 -35.60 7.19 2.16
CA GLU A 372 -36.93 6.65 2.43
C GLU A 372 -37.20 6.48 3.93
N LYS A 373 -36.23 5.97 4.70
CA LYS A 373 -36.34 5.92 6.18
C LYS A 373 -36.52 7.33 6.77
N MET A 374 -35.75 8.33 6.29
CA MET A 374 -35.90 9.72 6.71
C MET A 374 -37.28 10.29 6.37
N LYS A 375 -37.81 10.01 5.17
CA LYS A 375 -39.16 10.45 4.75
C LYS A 375 -40.28 9.81 5.57
N ARG A 376 -40.09 8.57 6.04
CA ARG A 376 -41.05 7.85 6.88
C ARG A 376 -41.06 8.30 8.34
N GLY A 377 -40.09 9.11 8.77
CA GLY A 377 -39.98 9.56 10.16
C GLY A 377 -39.67 8.42 11.14
N GLU A 378 -39.17 7.29 10.64
CA GLU A 378 -38.73 6.16 11.45
C GLU A 378 -37.40 6.51 12.10
N GLY A 379 -37.42 6.74 13.42
CA GLY A 379 -36.20 6.81 14.24
C GLY A 379 -35.49 5.45 14.23
N ALA A 380 -34.16 5.47 14.26
CA ALA A 380 -33.35 4.26 14.36
C ALA A 380 -33.59 3.62 15.74
N ASP A 381 -34.38 2.56 15.83
CA ASP A 381 -34.57 1.83 17.08
C ASP A 381 -34.95 0.35 16.82
N SER A 382 -33.95 -0.51 16.81
CA SER A 382 -33.98 -1.82 17.47
C SER A 382 -32.54 -2.31 17.73
N GLU A 383 -32.26 -2.94 18.87
CA GLU A 383 -30.93 -3.52 19.17
C GLU A 383 -30.51 -4.57 18.11
N GLN A 384 -31.47 -5.22 17.44
CA GLN A 384 -31.24 -6.16 16.34
C GLN A 384 -30.85 -5.50 15.01
N ASP A 385 -31.22 -4.22 14.80
CA ASP A 385 -30.79 -3.46 13.62
C ASP A 385 -29.34 -2.98 13.76
N GLU A 386 -28.82 -2.81 14.98
CA GLU A 386 -27.42 -2.44 15.23
C GLU A 386 -26.45 -3.61 14.99
N GLU A 387 -26.85 -4.84 15.34
CA GLU A 387 -26.01 -6.04 15.13
C GLU A 387 -25.85 -6.44 13.65
N ASN A 388 -26.82 -6.09 12.80
CA ASN A 388 -26.79 -6.37 11.36
C ASN A 388 -26.44 -5.14 10.51
N GLU A 389 -26.00 -4.05 11.14
CA GLU A 389 -25.64 -2.83 10.42
C GLU A 389 -24.35 -3.03 9.61
N THR A 390 -24.42 -2.84 8.30
CA THR A 390 -23.24 -2.91 7.44
C THR A 390 -22.38 -1.66 7.58
N LEU A 391 -21.11 -1.73 7.16
CA LEU A 391 -20.27 -0.53 7.15
C LEU A 391 -20.89 0.56 6.26
N LEU A 392 -21.43 0.17 5.10
CA LEU A 392 -22.07 1.12 4.19
C LEU A 392 -23.28 1.79 4.85
N ASP A 393 -24.13 1.06 5.58
CA ASP A 393 -25.26 1.64 6.31
C ASP A 393 -24.77 2.70 7.32
N SER A 394 -23.71 2.39 8.08
CA SER A 394 -23.12 3.30 9.06
C SER A 394 -22.52 4.55 8.40
N LEU A 395 -21.80 4.39 7.29
CA LEU A 395 -21.24 5.51 6.52
C LEU A 395 -22.33 6.39 5.90
N VAL A 396 -23.39 5.77 5.39
CA VAL A 396 -24.53 6.46 4.79
C VAL A 396 -25.22 7.34 5.83
N GLN A 397 -25.21 7.02 7.13
CA GLN A 397 -25.72 7.92 8.17
C GLN A 397 -24.93 9.23 8.25
N LEU A 398 -23.61 9.18 8.09
CA LEU A 398 -22.68 10.29 8.26
C LEU A 398 -22.55 11.17 6.99
N THR A 399 -22.64 10.58 5.81
CA THR A 399 -22.49 11.28 4.54
C THR A 399 -23.47 10.77 3.48
N SER A 400 -23.97 11.67 2.63
CA SER A 400 -24.84 11.33 1.49
C SER A 400 -24.12 11.44 0.14
N TYR A 401 -22.80 11.68 0.12
CA TYR A 401 -22.04 11.82 -1.12
C TYR A 401 -21.65 10.44 -1.69
N PRO A 402 -22.21 10.01 -2.84
CA PRO A 402 -22.01 8.64 -3.35
C PRO A 402 -20.54 8.33 -3.68
N VAL A 403 -19.79 9.33 -4.18
CA VAL A 403 -18.36 9.19 -4.49
C VAL A 403 -17.56 8.84 -3.24
N ILE A 404 -17.78 9.57 -2.13
CA ILE A 404 -17.07 9.31 -0.87
C ILE A 404 -17.42 7.92 -0.32
N LEU A 405 -18.69 7.53 -0.40
CA LEU A 405 -19.15 6.21 0.06
C LEU A 405 -18.51 5.08 -0.75
N ARG A 406 -18.51 5.19 -2.08
CA ARG A 406 -17.88 4.22 -2.97
C ARG A 406 -16.37 4.12 -2.72
N ASP A 407 -15.69 5.26 -2.68
CA ASP A 407 -14.25 5.30 -2.48
C ASP A 407 -13.87 4.68 -1.13
N GLU A 408 -14.54 5.06 -0.04
CA GLU A 408 -14.22 4.56 1.31
C GLU A 408 -14.49 3.06 1.43
N THR A 409 -15.61 2.57 0.91
CA THR A 409 -15.94 1.14 0.95
C THR A 409 -15.00 0.30 0.09
N LEU A 410 -14.62 0.77 -1.09
CA LEU A 410 -13.62 0.10 -1.93
C LEU A 410 -12.24 0.08 -1.26
N ASN A 411 -11.81 1.20 -0.66
CA ASN A 411 -10.56 1.28 0.10
C ASN A 411 -10.50 0.19 1.20
N ILE A 412 -11.57 0.05 1.96
CA ILE A 412 -11.64 -0.91 3.07
C ILE A 412 -11.77 -2.35 2.58
N LEU A 413 -12.51 -2.58 1.49
CA LEU A 413 -12.62 -3.88 0.83
C LEU A 413 -11.24 -4.44 0.47
N LEU A 414 -10.41 -3.62 -0.18
CA LEU A 414 -9.05 -4.02 -0.57
C LEU A 414 -8.16 -4.30 0.63
N ALA A 415 -8.24 -3.46 1.66
CA ALA A 415 -7.47 -3.66 2.88
C ALA A 415 -7.86 -4.93 3.63
N GLY A 416 -9.15 -5.27 3.69
CA GLY A 416 -9.66 -6.44 4.39
C GLY A 416 -9.47 -7.75 3.63
N ARG A 417 -9.57 -7.72 2.28
CA ARG A 417 -9.49 -8.89 1.41
C ARG A 417 -8.06 -9.45 1.34
N ASP A 418 -7.14 -8.71 0.73
CA ASP A 418 -5.86 -9.27 0.29
C ASP A 418 -4.92 -9.55 1.48
N THR A 419 -4.96 -8.70 2.51
CA THR A 419 -4.11 -8.88 3.70
C THR A 419 -4.48 -10.12 4.50
N THR A 420 -5.79 -10.37 4.68
CA THR A 420 -6.31 -11.54 5.38
C THR A 420 -6.06 -12.81 4.56
N ALA A 421 -6.25 -12.77 3.24
CA ALA A 421 -5.98 -13.89 2.35
C ALA A 421 -4.50 -14.31 2.40
N SER A 422 -3.60 -13.33 2.35
CA SER A 422 -2.15 -13.55 2.47
C SER A 422 -1.78 -14.13 3.83
N ALA A 423 -2.30 -13.57 4.93
CA ALA A 423 -2.04 -14.07 6.28
C ALA A 423 -2.47 -15.54 6.45
N LEU A 424 -3.65 -15.90 5.96
CA LEU A 424 -4.17 -17.27 6.04
C LEU A 424 -3.42 -18.23 5.10
N THR A 425 -3.00 -17.77 3.93
CA THR A 425 -2.16 -18.54 3.00
C THR A 425 -0.86 -18.95 3.67
N PHE A 426 -0.14 -17.98 4.26
CA PHE A 426 1.11 -18.26 4.96
C PHE A 426 0.90 -19.08 6.24
N ALA A 427 -0.21 -18.89 6.95
CA ALA A 427 -0.56 -19.72 8.09
C ALA A 427 -0.69 -21.21 7.68
N ILE A 428 -1.47 -21.52 6.63
CA ILE A 428 -1.59 -22.91 6.16
C ILE A 428 -0.25 -23.44 5.64
N TYR A 429 0.51 -22.65 4.89
CA TYR A 429 1.85 -23.01 4.46
C TYR A 429 2.75 -23.42 5.64
N LEU A 430 2.76 -22.63 6.72
CA LEU A 430 3.52 -22.95 7.94
C LEU A 430 3.02 -24.22 8.64
N LEU A 431 1.72 -24.52 8.62
CA LEU A 431 1.19 -25.76 9.17
C LEU A 431 1.63 -26.99 8.36
N CYS A 432 1.73 -26.86 7.04
CA CYS A 432 2.25 -27.91 6.17
C CYS A 432 3.74 -28.19 6.44
N GLU A 433 4.55 -27.15 6.66
CA GLU A 433 6.00 -27.26 6.94
C GLU A 433 6.31 -27.71 8.38
N HIS A 434 5.38 -27.53 9.32
CA HIS A 434 5.59 -27.82 10.74
C HIS A 434 4.52 -28.77 11.34
N PRO A 435 4.61 -30.10 11.08
CA PRO A 435 3.62 -31.07 11.53
C PRO A 435 3.41 -31.13 13.05
N THR A 436 4.44 -30.83 13.85
CA THR A 436 4.36 -30.79 15.31
C THR A 436 3.50 -29.62 15.80
N VAL A 437 3.61 -28.46 15.14
CA VAL A 437 2.77 -27.28 15.40
C VAL A 437 1.34 -27.57 14.99
N PHE A 438 1.13 -28.16 13.81
CA PHE A 438 -0.20 -28.59 13.35
C PHE A 438 -0.88 -29.53 14.34
N LYS A 439 -0.18 -30.58 14.80
CA LYS A 439 -0.74 -31.53 15.77
C LYS A 439 -1.17 -30.83 17.06
N ARG A 440 -0.31 -29.98 17.63
CA ARG A 440 -0.60 -29.25 18.86
C ARG A 440 -1.76 -28.26 18.70
N LEU A 441 -1.81 -27.53 17.58
CA LEU A 441 -2.91 -26.60 17.28
C LEU A 441 -4.25 -27.35 17.14
N ARG A 442 -4.23 -28.49 16.43
CA ARG A 442 -5.40 -29.34 16.29
C ARG A 442 -5.89 -29.89 17.64
N GLU A 443 -4.98 -30.30 18.52
CA GLU A 443 -5.33 -30.75 19.87
C GLU A 443 -6.04 -29.65 20.68
N GLU A 444 -5.53 -28.40 20.66
CA GLU A 444 -6.17 -27.27 21.33
C GLU A 444 -7.58 -27.00 20.76
N ILE A 445 -7.72 -26.94 19.43
CA ILE A 445 -9.02 -26.70 18.78
C ILE A 445 -10.02 -27.81 19.15
N LEU A 446 -9.61 -29.08 19.10
CA LEU A 446 -10.49 -30.20 19.46
C LEU A 446 -10.86 -30.22 20.95
N GLN A 447 -10.00 -29.71 21.82
CA GLN A 447 -10.26 -29.65 23.26
C GLN A 447 -11.30 -28.59 23.62
N TYR A 448 -11.18 -27.38 23.07
CA TYR A 448 -12.02 -26.23 23.47
C TYR A 448 -13.24 -26.03 22.55
N ILE A 449 -13.05 -26.17 21.24
CA ILE A 449 -14.11 -25.97 20.26
C ILE A 449 -14.82 -27.31 20.00
N GLY A 450 -14.04 -28.37 19.82
CA GLY A 450 -14.56 -29.69 19.47
C GLY A 450 -14.47 -29.96 17.97
N PRO A 451 -14.93 -31.15 17.52
CA PRO A 451 -14.76 -31.58 16.14
C PRO A 451 -15.75 -30.97 15.14
N THR A 452 -16.91 -30.50 15.61
CA THR A 452 -18.05 -30.10 14.75
C THR A 452 -18.71 -28.79 15.16
N ARG A 453 -18.36 -28.23 16.32
CA ARG A 453 -18.96 -26.99 16.81
C ARG A 453 -18.30 -25.79 16.15
N ARG A 454 -19.08 -24.74 15.95
CA ARG A 454 -18.61 -23.43 15.48
C ARG A 454 -17.94 -22.66 16.63
N PRO A 455 -16.81 -21.96 16.39
CA PRO A 455 -16.21 -21.09 17.39
C PRO A 455 -17.14 -19.91 17.72
N THR A 456 -17.22 -19.54 18.99
CA THR A 456 -17.94 -18.35 19.47
C THR A 456 -16.95 -17.34 20.06
N TYR A 457 -17.43 -16.12 20.33
CA TYR A 457 -16.60 -15.08 20.94
C TYR A 457 -16.00 -15.53 22.29
N ASP A 458 -16.74 -16.34 23.06
CA ASP A 458 -16.32 -16.85 24.36
C ASP A 458 -15.18 -17.88 24.26
N ASP A 459 -14.94 -18.47 23.08
CA ASP A 459 -13.84 -19.41 22.86
C ASP A 459 -12.49 -18.72 22.64
N ILE A 460 -12.51 -17.49 22.12
CA ILE A 460 -11.30 -16.74 21.71
C ILE A 460 -10.26 -16.58 22.85
N PRO A 461 -10.65 -16.35 24.12
CA PRO A 461 -9.70 -16.30 25.24
C PRO A 461 -9.05 -17.66 25.57
N GLU A 462 -9.72 -18.77 25.25
CA GLU A 462 -9.28 -20.12 25.59
C GLU A 462 -8.30 -20.70 24.56
N VAL A 463 -8.46 -20.37 23.27
CA VAL A 463 -7.58 -20.82 22.17
C VAL A 463 -6.26 -20.01 22.09
N ARG A 464 -5.46 -20.08 23.15
CA ARG A 464 -4.24 -19.28 23.31
C ARG A 464 -3.14 -19.66 22.32
N TYR A 465 -3.00 -20.95 22.01
CA TYR A 465 -2.00 -21.43 21.07
C TYR A 465 -2.34 -21.04 19.64
N LEU A 466 -3.63 -21.05 19.25
CA LEU A 466 -4.09 -20.49 17.98
C LEU A 466 -3.68 -19.01 17.84
N ARG A 467 -3.90 -18.19 18.88
CA ARG A 467 -3.46 -16.79 18.86
C ARG A 467 -1.94 -16.66 18.74
N ALA A 468 -1.18 -17.47 19.48
CA ALA A 468 0.28 -17.48 19.39
C ALA A 468 0.77 -17.87 17.98
N PHE A 469 0.12 -18.87 17.37
CA PHE A 469 0.40 -19.32 16.02
C PHE A 469 0.10 -18.23 14.96
N LEU A 470 -1.04 -17.55 15.05
CA LEU A 470 -1.38 -16.44 14.16
C LEU A 470 -0.40 -15.28 14.32
N ASN A 471 -0.04 -14.92 15.56
CA ASN A 471 0.96 -13.88 15.82
C ASN A 471 2.33 -14.23 15.24
N GLU A 472 2.77 -15.49 15.38
CA GLU A 472 4.04 -15.95 14.82
C GLU A 472 4.01 -15.99 13.28
N SER A 473 2.87 -16.38 12.70
CA SER A 473 2.65 -16.34 11.24
C SER A 473 2.78 -14.91 10.70
N LEU A 474 2.12 -13.94 11.36
CA LEU A 474 2.22 -12.52 10.99
C LEU A 474 3.60 -11.92 11.27
N ARG A 475 4.34 -12.43 12.26
CA ARG A 475 5.72 -12.01 12.54
C ARG A 475 6.68 -12.47 11.45
N LEU A 476 6.48 -13.70 10.92
CA LEU A 476 7.32 -14.29 9.88
C LEU A 476 6.96 -13.76 8.48
N TYR A 477 5.67 -13.62 8.21
CA TYR A 477 5.12 -13.21 6.92
C TYR A 477 4.08 -12.10 7.12
N PRO A 478 4.52 -10.86 7.41
CA PRO A 478 3.61 -9.72 7.48
C PRO A 478 3.03 -9.45 6.07
N PRO A 479 1.70 -9.38 5.92
CA PRO A 479 1.09 -9.11 4.61
C PRO A 479 1.37 -7.71 4.04
N VAL A 480 1.83 -6.76 4.87
CA VAL A 480 2.05 -5.34 4.55
C VAL A 480 3.49 -4.94 4.85
#